data_AF-A0A6P8ZVA7-F1
#
_entry.id   AF-A0A6P8ZVA7-F1
#
_cell.length_a   1.000
_cell.length_b   1.000
_cell.length_c   1.000
_cell.angle_alpha   90.00
_cell.angle_beta   90.00
_cell.angle_gamma   90.00
#
_symmetry.space_group_name_H-M   'P 1'
#
loop_
_entity.id
_entity.type
_entity.pdbx_description
1 polymer ?
#
loop_
_entity_poly.entity_id
_entity_poly.type
_entity_poly.pdbx_seq_one_letter_code
_entity_poly.pdbx_strand_id
1 'polypeptide(L)'
;MCNCRKTLCNTKQCTCKKTSAFCSEQCGCPKELCQNRPEAEDASQNEEAGASVKALAWADVWKSLDKERELLQLLSQFRVIPKRLKEIMEKRKGDFDEMTALLAEMNGLTMANANAEELTEDEWKSFEQQLVQCSKCERRFHPERIEKHEGICPKNVLKKTVTFLL
;
A
#
# COMPACT_ATOMS: atom_id res chain seq x y z
N MET A 1 -0.54 -21.46 -18.97
CA MET A 1 -0.91 -20.70 -20.19
C MET A 1 -2.29 -20.08 -19.98
N CYS A 2 -2.50 -18.81 -20.31
CA CYS A 2 -3.81 -18.15 -20.22
C CYS A 2 -4.42 -17.95 -21.62
N ASN A 3 -5.74 -17.69 -21.69
CA ASN A 3 -6.48 -17.40 -22.92
C ASN A 3 -7.27 -16.08 -22.82
N CYS A 4 -6.72 -15.09 -22.12
CA CYS A 4 -7.38 -13.83 -21.84
C CYS A 4 -7.53 -12.96 -23.10
N ARG A 5 -8.76 -12.69 -23.54
CA ARG A 5 -9.04 -11.87 -24.75
C ARG A 5 -9.51 -10.43 -24.47
N LYS A 6 -10.04 -10.17 -23.28
CA LYS A 6 -10.63 -8.87 -22.89
C LYS A 6 -9.94 -8.22 -21.69
N THR A 7 -9.00 -8.91 -21.07
CA THR A 7 -8.35 -8.47 -19.83
C THR A 7 -6.86 -8.26 -20.07
N LEU A 8 -6.28 -7.24 -19.43
CA LEU A 8 -4.87 -6.88 -19.58
C LEU A 8 -3.93 -7.84 -18.83
N CYS A 9 -4.40 -9.04 -18.47
CA CYS A 9 -3.68 -10.02 -17.65
C CYS A 9 -3.18 -9.54 -16.28
N ASN A 10 -3.69 -8.41 -15.77
CA ASN A 10 -3.25 -7.80 -14.51
C ASN A 10 -4.08 -8.20 -13.27
N THR A 11 -5.17 -8.95 -13.44
CA THR A 11 -6.03 -9.42 -12.35
C THR A 11 -5.99 -10.94 -12.16
N LYS A 12 -6.55 -11.43 -11.05
CA LYS A 12 -6.71 -12.87 -10.76
C LYS A 12 -7.61 -13.64 -11.76
N GLN A 13 -8.23 -12.96 -12.73
CA GLN A 13 -8.92 -13.62 -13.85
C GLN A 13 -7.94 -14.25 -14.86
N CYS A 14 -6.69 -13.77 -14.90
CA CYS A 14 -5.62 -14.42 -15.65
C CYS A 14 -5.00 -15.54 -14.80
N THR A 15 -4.91 -16.75 -15.36
CA THR A 15 -4.29 -17.91 -14.69
C THR A 15 -2.81 -17.67 -14.39
N CYS A 16 -2.07 -17.04 -15.31
CA CYS A 16 -0.65 -16.70 -15.09
C CYS A 16 -0.49 -15.73 -13.92
N LYS A 17 -1.32 -14.66 -13.87
CA LYS A 17 -1.30 -13.71 -12.74
C LYS A 17 -1.72 -14.35 -11.43
N LYS A 18 -2.69 -15.27 -11.45
CA LYS A 18 -3.14 -16.02 -10.27
C LYS A 18 -2.03 -16.90 -9.68
N THR A 19 -1.14 -17.41 -10.51
CA THR A 19 0.02 -18.22 -10.09
C THR A 19 1.31 -17.40 -10.02
N SER A 20 1.23 -16.06 -10.02
CA SER A 20 2.38 -15.15 -10.02
C SER A 20 3.41 -15.42 -11.14
N ALA A 21 2.98 -16.00 -12.25
CA ALA A 21 3.80 -16.25 -13.43
C ALA A 21 3.57 -15.16 -14.48
N PHE A 22 4.63 -14.78 -15.20
CA PHE A 22 4.52 -13.93 -16.37
C PHE A 22 3.86 -14.68 -17.54
N CYS A 23 3.06 -13.97 -18.33
CA CYS A 23 2.59 -14.44 -19.62
C CYS A 23 3.76 -14.54 -20.58
N SER A 24 3.90 -15.70 -21.21
CA SER A 24 4.91 -15.96 -22.25
C SER A 24 4.25 -16.06 -23.63
N GLU A 25 5.04 -16.34 -24.67
CA GLU A 25 4.53 -16.59 -26.02
C GLU A 25 3.62 -17.83 -26.13
N GLN A 26 3.61 -18.66 -25.08
CA GLN A 26 2.70 -19.79 -24.95
C GLN A 26 1.28 -19.38 -24.50
N CYS A 27 1.06 -18.12 -24.15
CA CYS A 27 -0.26 -17.63 -23.73
C CYS A 27 -1.04 -17.10 -24.92
N GLY A 28 -2.34 -17.40 -24.98
CA GLY A 28 -3.27 -16.92 -26.01
C GLY A 28 -3.78 -15.49 -25.80
N CYS A 29 -3.16 -14.72 -24.90
CA CYS A 29 -3.51 -13.31 -24.68
C CYS A 29 -2.80 -12.39 -25.70
N PRO A 30 -3.44 -11.30 -26.16
CA PRO A 30 -2.81 -10.38 -27.10
C PRO A 30 -1.58 -9.69 -26.47
N LYS A 31 -0.43 -9.73 -27.15
CA LYS A 31 0.84 -9.17 -26.64
C LYS A 31 0.73 -7.68 -26.33
N GLU A 32 0.17 -6.90 -27.25
CA GLU A 32 -0.02 -5.44 -27.13
C GLU A 32 -0.92 -5.01 -25.97
N LEU A 33 -1.78 -5.91 -25.48
CA LEU A 33 -2.71 -5.61 -24.39
C LEU A 33 -2.30 -6.30 -23.08
N CYS A 34 -1.25 -7.13 -23.09
CA CYS A 34 -0.88 -7.94 -21.94
C CYS A 34 0.10 -7.19 -21.03
N GLN A 35 -0.39 -6.66 -19.91
CA GLN A 35 0.42 -6.02 -18.86
C GLN A 35 1.13 -7.02 -17.93
N ASN A 36 1.07 -8.32 -18.23
CA ASN A 36 1.73 -9.37 -17.44
C ASN A 36 2.85 -10.05 -18.23
N ARG A 37 3.53 -9.31 -19.12
CA ARG A 37 4.76 -9.74 -19.78
C ARG A 37 5.94 -8.98 -19.14
N PRO A 38 7.15 -9.58 -19.07
CA PRO A 38 8.33 -8.87 -18.59
C PRO A 38 8.63 -7.70 -19.53
N GLU A 39 8.97 -6.54 -18.97
CA GLU A 39 9.42 -5.38 -19.74
C GLU A 39 10.77 -5.71 -20.38
N ALA A 40 10.97 -5.28 -21.63
CA ALA A 40 12.25 -5.44 -22.30
C ALA A 40 13.25 -4.46 -21.67
N GLU A 41 14.36 -4.98 -21.15
CA GLU A 41 15.45 -4.18 -20.60
C GLU A 41 16.13 -3.40 -21.74
N ASP A 42 15.83 -2.10 -21.87
CA ASP A 42 16.65 -1.18 -22.65
C ASP A 42 17.73 -0.58 -21.73
N ALA A 43 18.96 -1.04 -21.93
CA ALA A 43 20.13 -0.49 -21.29
C ALA A 43 20.46 0.90 -21.85
N SER A 44 20.22 1.96 -21.08
CA SER A 44 20.92 3.24 -21.28
C SER A 44 21.07 4.02 -19.98
N GLN A 45 22.30 4.47 -19.76
CA GLN A 45 22.89 5.14 -18.59
C GLN A 45 22.27 6.52 -18.30
N ASN A 46 22.38 7.00 -17.05
CA ASN A 46 23.02 8.28 -16.72
C ASN A 46 23.10 8.54 -15.20
N GLU A 47 24.28 9.01 -14.80
CA GLU A 47 24.67 9.42 -13.45
C GLU A 47 24.42 10.93 -13.19
N GLU A 48 24.49 11.28 -11.90
CA GLU A 48 24.77 12.60 -11.29
C GLU A 48 23.70 13.72 -11.28
N ALA A 49 23.12 13.92 -10.07
CA ALA A 49 23.00 15.25 -9.48
C ALA A 49 22.95 15.12 -7.94
N GLY A 50 24.06 15.43 -7.27
CA GLY A 50 24.11 15.55 -5.82
C GLY A 50 23.65 16.93 -5.35
N ALA A 51 22.89 16.99 -4.26
CA ALA A 51 22.82 18.18 -3.40
C ALA A 51 22.33 17.84 -1.98
N SER A 52 23.25 17.99 -1.01
CA SER A 52 23.03 18.48 0.35
C SER A 52 21.84 17.94 1.15
N VAL A 53 22.07 16.93 1.99
CA VAL A 53 21.12 16.55 3.07
C VAL A 53 21.81 16.65 4.42
N LYS A 54 21.31 17.55 5.28
CA LYS A 54 21.68 17.63 6.71
C LYS A 54 21.22 16.33 7.38
N ALA A 55 22.18 15.57 7.91
CA ALA A 55 21.93 14.37 8.69
C ALA A 55 21.09 14.71 9.93
N LEU A 56 19.83 14.26 9.96
CA LEU A 56 19.09 14.12 11.22
C LEU A 56 19.72 12.96 12.01
N ALA A 57 20.01 13.20 13.29
CA ALA A 57 20.66 12.23 14.15
C ALA A 57 19.68 11.09 14.45
N TRP A 58 19.97 9.92 13.88
CA TRP A 58 19.21 8.67 14.05
C TRP A 58 18.78 8.38 15.50
N ALA A 59 19.53 8.85 16.52
CA ALA A 59 19.19 8.69 17.93
C ALA A 59 17.76 9.11 18.31
N ASP A 60 17.16 10.09 17.63
CA ASP A 60 15.80 10.56 17.95
C ASP A 60 14.69 9.72 17.29
N VAL A 61 15.00 9.06 16.17
CA VAL A 61 14.12 8.07 15.53
C VAL A 61 14.03 6.81 16.39
N TRP A 62 15.16 6.35 16.94
CA TRP A 62 15.19 5.18 17.83
C TRP A 62 14.38 5.40 19.13
N LYS A 63 14.40 6.61 19.70
CA LYS A 63 13.57 6.95 20.88
C LYS A 63 12.07 6.91 20.59
N SER A 64 11.67 7.24 19.36
CA SER A 64 10.26 7.20 18.95
C SER A 64 9.79 5.76 18.71
N LEU A 65 10.65 4.91 18.15
CA LEU A 65 10.39 3.47 18.01
C LEU A 65 10.35 2.73 19.35
N ASP A 66 11.12 3.18 20.37
CA ASP A 66 11.04 2.62 21.72
C ASP A 66 9.68 2.88 22.38
N LYS A 67 9.07 4.04 22.14
CA LYS A 67 7.71 4.35 22.65
C LYS A 67 6.63 3.49 22.00
N GLU A 68 6.76 3.20 20.70
CA GLU A 68 5.83 2.29 20.01
C GLU A 68 5.98 0.84 20.51
N ARG A 69 7.22 0.42 20.82
CA ARG A 69 7.51 -0.89 21.42
C ARG A 69 6.85 -1.01 22.81
N GLU A 70 6.96 0.02 23.65
CA GLU A 70 6.29 0.09 24.96
C GLU A 70 4.76 0.06 24.83
N LEU A 71 4.20 0.78 23.85
CA LEU A 71 2.76 0.76 23.55
C LEU A 71 2.29 -0.65 23.15
N LEU A 72 3.04 -1.36 22.31
CA LEU A 72 2.74 -2.75 21.94
C LEU A 72 2.87 -3.70 23.14
N GLN A 73 3.83 -3.44 24.03
CA GLN A 73 4.03 -4.22 25.26
C GLN A 73 2.90 -3.97 26.28
N LEU A 74 2.37 -2.75 26.38
CA LEU A 74 1.17 -2.43 27.14
C LEU A 74 -0.10 -3.03 26.51
N LEU A 75 -0.21 -2.99 25.18
CA LEU A 75 -1.32 -3.61 24.45
C LEU A 75 -1.32 -5.16 24.59
N SER A 76 -0.16 -5.77 24.87
CA SER A 76 -0.07 -7.19 25.18
C SER A 76 -0.65 -7.57 26.55
N GLN A 77 -0.93 -6.60 27.43
CA GLN A 77 -1.54 -6.82 28.75
C GLN A 77 -3.07 -6.99 28.68
N PHE A 78 -3.70 -6.74 27.53
CA PHE A 78 -5.12 -6.95 27.35
C PHE A 78 -5.43 -8.46 27.24
N ARG A 79 -6.07 -9.00 28.29
CA ARG A 79 -6.16 -10.44 28.61
C ARG A 79 -6.95 -11.34 27.66
N VAL A 80 -7.64 -10.82 26.65
CA VAL A 80 -8.35 -11.67 25.67
C VAL A 80 -8.22 -11.07 24.27
N ILE A 81 -7.26 -11.58 23.50
CA ILE A 81 -7.25 -11.41 22.05
C ILE A 81 -8.25 -12.44 21.49
N PRO A 82 -9.32 -12.02 20.78
CA PRO A 82 -10.23 -12.96 20.13
C PRO A 82 -9.43 -13.93 19.26
N LYS A 83 -9.66 -15.24 19.37
CA LYS A 83 -8.86 -16.27 18.65
C LYS A 83 -8.72 -15.97 17.16
N ARG A 84 -9.81 -15.50 16.53
CA ARG A 84 -9.85 -15.07 15.13
C ARG A 84 -8.91 -13.89 14.84
N LEU A 85 -8.77 -12.93 15.76
CA LEU A 85 -7.84 -11.82 15.63
C LEU A 85 -6.40 -12.30 15.78
N LYS A 86 -6.13 -13.22 16.71
CA LYS A 86 -4.80 -13.83 16.86
C LYS A 86 -4.40 -14.60 15.60
N GLU A 87 -5.29 -15.41 15.03
CA GLU A 87 -5.09 -16.12 13.76
C GLU A 87 -4.90 -15.15 12.57
N ILE A 88 -5.66 -14.06 12.51
CA ILE A 88 -5.49 -13.01 11.49
C ILE A 88 -4.13 -12.33 11.65
N MET A 89 -3.70 -12.03 12.88
CA MET A 89 -2.41 -11.39 13.16
C MET A 89 -1.24 -12.33 12.86
N GLU A 90 -1.32 -13.60 13.24
CA GLU A 90 -0.30 -14.63 12.96
C GLU A 90 -0.15 -14.85 11.45
N LYS A 91 -1.29 -14.96 10.73
CA LYS A 91 -1.32 -15.10 9.27
C LYS A 91 -0.76 -13.85 8.57
N ARG A 92 -1.12 -12.66 9.05
CA ARG A 92 -0.64 -11.38 8.50
C ARG A 92 0.80 -11.05 8.87
N LYS A 93 1.34 -11.62 9.96
CA LYS A 93 2.75 -11.48 10.33
C LYS A 93 3.64 -12.14 9.28
N GLY A 94 3.28 -13.36 8.85
CA GLY A 94 3.92 -14.02 7.71
C GLY A 94 3.82 -13.20 6.42
N ASP A 95 2.63 -12.69 6.11
CA ASP A 95 2.42 -11.85 4.91
C ASP A 95 3.24 -10.54 4.96
N PHE A 96 3.46 -9.96 6.15
CA PHE A 96 4.22 -8.72 6.32
C PHE A 96 5.73 -8.96 6.25
N ASP A 97 6.23 -10.01 6.90
CA ASP A 97 7.63 -10.41 6.84
C ASP A 97 8.03 -10.82 5.40
N GLU A 98 7.14 -11.54 4.70
CA GLU A 98 7.32 -11.94 3.30
C GLU A 98 7.23 -10.72 2.35
N MET A 99 6.28 -9.80 2.56
CA MET A 99 6.18 -8.56 1.78
C MET A 99 7.40 -7.65 2.00
N THR A 100 7.94 -7.60 3.22
CA THR A 100 9.15 -6.84 3.54
C THR A 100 10.39 -7.45 2.88
N ALA A 101 10.50 -8.77 2.89
CA ALA A 101 11.57 -9.49 2.19
C ALA A 101 11.50 -9.27 0.67
N LEU A 102 10.30 -9.37 0.08
CA LEU A 102 10.08 -9.12 -1.35
C LEU A 102 10.36 -7.66 -1.75
N LEU A 103 9.98 -6.68 -0.92
CA LEU A 103 10.30 -5.26 -1.15
C LEU A 103 11.81 -4.98 -1.07
N ALA A 104 12.51 -5.66 -0.15
CA ALA A 104 13.97 -5.58 -0.04
C ALA A 104 14.66 -6.18 -1.28
N GLU A 105 14.14 -7.30 -1.80
CA GLU A 105 14.63 -7.94 -3.02
C GLU A 105 14.35 -7.12 -4.28
N MET A 106 13.16 -6.50 -4.39
CA MET A 106 12.75 -5.79 -5.61
C MET A 106 13.43 -4.44 -5.83
N ASN A 107 13.95 -3.79 -4.79
CA ASN A 107 14.52 -2.44 -4.89
C ASN A 107 15.96 -2.30 -4.39
N GLY A 108 16.66 -3.38 -4.02
CA GLY A 108 18.01 -3.29 -3.44
C GLY A 108 18.07 -2.45 -2.16
N LEU A 109 16.91 -2.26 -1.50
CA LEU A 109 16.74 -1.48 -0.29
C LEU A 109 17.26 -2.29 0.89
N THR A 110 18.59 -2.31 1.04
CA THR A 110 19.17 -2.53 2.35
C THR A 110 18.77 -1.36 3.26
N MET A 111 18.85 -1.55 4.58
CA MET A 111 18.66 -0.51 5.61
C MET A 111 19.47 0.79 5.37
N ALA A 112 20.37 0.80 4.38
CA ALA A 112 21.17 1.95 3.96
C ALA A 112 20.49 2.88 2.94
N ASN A 113 19.37 2.51 2.30
CA ASN A 113 18.79 3.36 1.24
C ASN A 113 17.26 3.47 1.26
N ALA A 114 16.63 3.38 2.44
CA ALA A 114 15.23 3.77 2.58
C ALA A 114 15.09 5.29 2.45
N ASN A 115 15.10 5.80 1.20
CA ASN A 115 14.61 7.15 0.90
C ASN A 115 13.08 7.14 1.01
N ALA A 116 12.57 6.93 2.22
CA ALA A 116 11.25 7.37 2.59
C ALA A 116 11.39 8.86 2.91
N GLU A 117 11.23 9.70 1.89
CA GLU A 117 11.11 11.14 2.11
C GLU A 117 9.93 11.38 3.06
N GLU A 118 10.24 11.89 4.25
CA GLU A 118 9.24 12.30 5.22
C GLU A 118 8.49 13.50 4.63
N LEU A 119 7.20 13.30 4.32
CA LEU A 119 6.34 14.38 3.82
C LEU A 119 6.37 15.53 4.83
N THR A 120 6.78 16.70 4.36
CA THR A 120 6.76 17.92 5.16
C THR A 120 5.32 18.29 5.55
N GLU A 121 5.16 19.04 6.63
CA GLU A 121 3.86 19.53 7.09
C GLU A 121 3.10 20.30 5.99
N ASP A 122 3.83 21.03 5.14
CA ASP A 122 3.25 21.78 4.03
C ASP A 122 2.79 20.86 2.88
N GLU A 123 3.54 19.80 2.60
CA GLU A 123 3.13 18.75 1.65
C GLU A 123 1.90 17.98 2.16
N TRP A 124 1.85 17.70 3.47
CA TRP A 124 0.68 17.10 4.10
C TRP A 124 -0.56 17.98 3.98
N LYS A 125 -0.43 19.28 4.27
CA LYS A 125 -1.53 20.26 4.13
C LYS A 125 -1.97 20.40 2.68
N SER A 126 -1.03 20.44 1.74
CA SER A 126 -1.32 20.48 0.30
C SER A 126 -2.13 19.25 -0.11
N PHE A 127 -1.72 18.06 0.34
CA PHE A 127 -2.45 16.82 0.10
C PHE A 127 -3.87 16.84 0.69
N GLU A 128 -4.04 17.31 1.94
CA GLU A 128 -5.36 17.43 2.57
C GLU A 128 -6.30 18.40 1.84
N GLN A 129 -5.76 19.46 1.23
CA GLN A 129 -6.53 20.42 0.44
C GLN A 129 -7.02 19.83 -0.88
N GLN A 130 -6.29 18.87 -1.45
CA GLN A 130 -6.68 18.19 -2.69
C GLN A 130 -7.80 17.17 -2.50
N LEU A 131 -8.13 16.81 -1.25
CA LEU A 131 -9.19 15.84 -0.98
C LEU A 131 -10.58 16.43 -1.23
N VAL A 132 -11.37 15.74 -2.06
CA VAL A 132 -12.73 16.12 -2.43
C VAL A 132 -13.73 15.36 -1.56
N GLN A 133 -14.77 16.06 -1.10
CA GLN A 133 -15.83 15.49 -0.28
C GLN A 133 -16.88 14.77 -1.13
N CYS A 134 -17.26 13.56 -0.73
CA CYS A 134 -18.34 12.80 -1.36
C CYS A 134 -19.71 13.44 -1.07
N SER A 135 -20.50 13.64 -2.13
CA SER A 135 -21.85 14.22 -2.07
C SER A 135 -22.89 13.38 -1.31
N LYS A 136 -22.62 12.09 -1.08
CA LYS A 136 -23.57 11.13 -0.49
C LYS A 136 -23.28 10.78 0.97
N CYS A 137 -22.02 10.82 1.40
CA CYS A 137 -21.60 10.36 2.73
C CYS A 137 -20.61 11.28 3.46
N GLU A 138 -20.29 12.45 2.89
CA GLU A 138 -19.42 13.48 3.50
C GLU A 138 -17.96 13.07 3.74
N ARG A 139 -17.54 11.84 3.40
CA ARG A 139 -16.13 11.42 3.48
C ARG A 139 -15.28 12.07 2.39
N ARG A 140 -14.01 12.34 2.69
CA ARG A 140 -13.02 12.98 1.81
C ARG A 140 -12.17 11.93 1.08
N PHE A 141 -11.92 12.12 -0.22
CA PHE A 141 -11.20 11.19 -1.08
C PHE A 141 -10.30 11.95 -2.08
N HIS A 142 -9.28 11.28 -2.62
CA HIS A 142 -8.52 11.80 -3.77
C HIS A 142 -9.46 11.97 -4.98
N PRO A 143 -9.29 13.02 -5.82
CA PRO A 143 -10.14 13.28 -6.98
C PRO A 143 -10.32 12.07 -7.91
N GLU A 144 -9.27 11.28 -8.12
CA GLU A 144 -9.32 10.08 -8.97
C GLU A 144 -10.15 8.92 -8.39
N ARG A 145 -10.39 8.92 -7.08
CA ARG A 145 -11.09 7.83 -6.37
C ARG A 145 -12.55 8.17 -6.08
N ILE A 146 -12.92 9.45 -6.15
CA ILE A 146 -14.26 9.91 -5.79
C ILE A 146 -15.32 9.35 -6.73
N GLU A 147 -15.08 9.32 -8.04
CA GLU A 147 -16.06 8.83 -9.03
C GLU A 147 -16.43 7.36 -8.77
N LYS A 148 -15.42 6.50 -8.59
CA LYS A 148 -15.63 5.08 -8.25
C LYS A 148 -16.36 4.92 -6.92
N HIS A 149 -15.98 5.73 -5.94
CA HIS A 149 -16.63 5.71 -4.63
C HIS A 149 -18.10 6.12 -4.75
N GLU A 150 -18.40 7.25 -5.38
CA GLU A 150 -19.76 7.76 -5.53
C GLU A 150 -20.66 6.79 -6.30
N GLY A 151 -20.14 6.06 -7.29
CA GLY A 151 -20.88 5.01 -8.00
C GLY A 151 -21.44 3.92 -7.07
N ILE A 152 -20.72 3.55 -6.01
CA ILE A 152 -21.11 2.50 -5.06
C ILE A 152 -21.55 3.04 -3.70
N CYS A 153 -21.45 4.37 -3.48
CA CYS A 153 -21.63 4.95 -2.16
C CYS A 153 -23.12 4.91 -1.75
N PRO A 154 -23.44 4.28 -0.60
CA PRO A 154 -24.79 4.27 -0.08
C PRO A 154 -25.18 5.69 0.34
N LYS A 155 -26.31 6.20 -0.17
CA LYS A 155 -26.84 7.52 0.21
C LYS A 155 -27.14 7.52 1.72
N ASN A 156 -26.57 8.47 2.45
CA ASN A 156 -26.84 8.75 3.87
C ASN A 156 -26.74 7.53 4.79
N VAL A 157 -25.53 7.25 5.28
CA VAL A 157 -25.42 6.64 6.60
C VAL A 157 -25.74 7.76 7.59
N LEU A 158 -27.01 7.89 7.97
CA LEU A 158 -27.41 8.76 9.08
C LEU A 158 -26.41 8.51 10.22
N LYS A 159 -25.76 9.59 10.67
CA LYS A 159 -24.87 9.59 11.83
C LYS A 159 -25.64 8.90 12.95
N LYS A 160 -25.30 7.65 13.28
CA LYS A 160 -25.77 7.04 14.53
C LYS A 160 -25.05 7.81 15.61
N THR A 161 -25.63 8.93 16.02
CA THR A 161 -25.23 9.64 17.23
C THR A 161 -25.35 8.61 18.34
N VAL A 162 -24.23 8.22 18.93
CA VAL A 162 -24.25 7.46 20.17
C VAL A 162 -24.74 8.44 21.22
N THR A 163 -26.05 8.56 21.40
CA THR A 163 -26.64 9.21 22.56
C THR A 163 -26.30 8.34 23.76
N PHE A 164 -25.24 8.69 24.47
CA PHE A 164 -25.10 8.30 25.86
C PHE A 164 -26.22 9.00 26.63
N LEU A 165 -27.30 8.25 26.91
CA LEU A 165 -28.27 8.63 27.94
C LEU A 165 -27.57 8.43 29.29
N LEU A 166 -27.30 9.55 29.97
CA LEU A 166 -27.02 9.62 31.41
C LEU A 166 -28.33 9.63 32.19
#